data_AF-A0A7C2JYS1-F1
#
_entry.id   AF-A0A7C2JYS1-F1
#
_cell.length_a   1.000
_cell.length_b   1.000
_cell.length_c   1.000
_cell.angle_alpha   90.00
_cell.angle_beta   90.00
_cell.angle_gamma   90.00
#
_symmetry.space_group_name_H-M   'P 1'
#
loop_
_entity.id
_entity.type
_entity.pdbx_description
1 polymer ?
#
loop_
_entity_poly.entity_id
_entity_poly.type
_entity_poly.pdbx_seq_one_letter_code
_entity_poly.pdbx_strand_id
1 'polypeptide(L)'
;MTRDTLTTETLAKALIVWGAALYGSLQLQFLPIAEEHGICGAWGCGPPVSALLACHLGWLVSLAGPAWLAGRVLPTSWLIALARTGLILSVGGLIGVALHEALVWWPQANNWSRPYWLHRYFFELATLVDAPILQVLLISATTLICTPRRTLIRIRHPTTAPQMAERQVQV
;
A
#
# COMPACT_ATOMS: atom_id res chain seq x y z
N MET A 1 33.95 -9.79 13.79
CA MET A 1 33.08 -10.06 14.95
C MET A 1 32.36 -8.78 15.39
N THR A 2 31.74 -8.03 14.46
CA THR A 2 31.16 -6.69 14.73
C THR A 2 29.97 -6.33 13.80
N ARG A 3 29.36 -7.31 13.12
CA ARG A 3 28.11 -7.07 12.35
C ARG A 3 26.84 -7.28 13.17
N ASP A 4 26.94 -7.90 14.35
CA ASP A 4 25.76 -8.38 15.08
C ASP A 4 25.23 -7.40 16.13
N THR A 5 26.06 -6.46 16.64
CA THR A 5 25.62 -5.45 17.62
C THR A 5 25.03 -4.20 16.99
N LEU A 6 25.42 -3.87 15.74
CA LEU A 6 24.91 -2.69 15.04
C LEU A 6 23.44 -2.85 14.60
N THR A 7 22.94 -4.08 14.54
CA THR A 7 21.58 -4.39 14.06
C THR A 7 20.53 -4.22 15.16
N THR A 8 20.83 -4.64 16.40
CA THR A 8 19.86 -4.60 17.50
C THR A 8 19.53 -3.17 17.93
N GLU A 9 20.54 -2.31 18.06
CA GLU A 9 20.36 -0.90 18.41
C GLU A 9 19.57 -0.15 17.32
N THR A 10 19.89 -0.40 16.05
CA THR A 10 19.20 0.22 14.92
C THR A 10 17.73 -0.23 14.85
N LEU A 11 17.46 -1.52 15.05
CA LEU A 11 16.09 -2.05 15.08
C LEU A 11 15.29 -1.50 16.26
N ALA A 12 15.90 -1.41 17.45
CA ALA A 12 15.25 -0.82 18.61
C ALA A 12 14.88 0.65 18.35
N LYS A 13 15.79 1.46 17.81
CA LYS A 13 15.51 2.85 17.41
C LYS A 13 14.40 2.92 16.36
N ALA A 14 14.43 2.06 15.34
CA ALA A 14 13.41 2.03 14.31
C ALA A 14 12.03 1.68 14.87
N LEU A 15 11.95 0.71 15.79
CA LEU A 15 10.70 0.33 16.46
C LEU A 15 10.16 1.44 17.37
N ILE A 16 11.03 2.14 18.10
CA ILE A 16 10.64 3.29 18.92
C ILE A 16 10.07 4.41 18.04
N VAL A 17 10.77 4.77 16.96
CA VAL A 17 10.30 5.80 16.02
C VAL A 17 8.99 5.39 15.36
N TRP A 18 8.87 4.13 14.92
CA TRP A 18 7.64 3.61 14.33
C TRP A 18 6.47 3.60 15.33
N GLY A 19 6.69 3.14 16.56
CA GLY A 19 5.69 3.14 17.62
C GLY A 19 5.25 4.54 18.02
N ALA A 20 6.20 5.49 18.11
CA ALA A 20 5.89 6.90 18.36
C ALA A 20 5.10 7.53 17.22
N ALA A 21 5.44 7.24 15.96
CA ALA A 21 4.70 7.72 14.79
C ALA A 21 3.27 7.13 14.75
N LEU A 22 3.11 5.84 15.05
CA LEU A 22 1.80 5.19 15.11
C LEU A 22 0.96 5.79 16.22
N TYR A 23 1.50 5.86 17.44
CA TYR A 23 0.81 6.48 18.57
C TYR A 23 0.43 7.94 18.26
N GLY A 24 1.36 8.73 17.74
CA GLY A 24 1.14 10.11 17.34
C GLY A 24 0.04 10.26 16.29
N SER A 25 -0.01 9.37 15.29
CA SER A 25 -1.08 9.38 14.28
C SER A 25 -2.47 9.14 14.89
N LEU A 26 -2.56 8.28 15.91
CA LEU A 26 -3.81 8.01 16.62
C LEU A 26 -4.22 9.16 17.56
N GLN A 27 -3.26 9.94 18.07
CA GLN A 27 -3.57 11.13 18.88
C GLN A 27 -4.21 12.26 18.09
N LEU A 28 -4.15 12.24 16.75
CA LEU A 28 -4.80 13.24 15.91
C LEU A 28 -6.33 13.28 16.09
N GLN A 29 -6.93 12.19 16.60
CA GLN A 29 -8.37 12.15 16.91
C GLN A 29 -8.79 13.20 17.96
N PHE A 30 -7.85 13.63 18.83
CA PHE A 30 -8.09 14.60 19.89
C PHE A 30 -7.80 16.04 19.48
N LEU A 31 -7.35 16.26 18.24
CA LEU A 31 -7.17 17.62 17.76
C LEU A 31 -8.55 18.27 17.51
N PRO A 32 -8.77 19.51 17.96
CA PRO A 32 -10.01 20.25 17.75
C PRO A 32 -10.11 20.78 16.32
N ILE A 33 -9.86 19.92 15.33
CA ILE A 33 -9.96 20.23 13.91
C ILE A 33 -11.40 19.95 13.50
N ALA A 34 -12.23 21.00 13.55
CA ALA A 34 -13.66 21.00 13.20
C ALA A 34 -14.52 20.07 14.08
N GLU A 35 -14.89 20.57 15.27
CA GLU A 35 -15.65 19.83 16.29
C GLU A 35 -17.14 19.60 15.96
N GLU A 36 -17.63 20.04 14.80
CA GLU A 36 -19.05 19.95 14.46
C GLU A 36 -19.27 19.38 13.05
N HIS A 37 -19.71 18.13 12.96
CA HIS A 37 -20.38 17.55 11.79
C HIS A 37 -19.60 17.67 10.46
N GLY A 38 -18.28 17.45 10.51
CA GLY A 38 -17.29 18.05 9.61
C GLY A 38 -17.51 17.95 8.11
N ILE A 39 -18.28 16.97 7.61
CA ILE A 39 -18.73 16.92 6.21
C ILE A 39 -20.11 16.24 6.15
N CYS A 40 -21.17 17.05 6.08
CA CYS A 40 -22.53 16.60 5.74
C CYS A 40 -22.95 17.18 4.38
N GLY A 41 -23.62 16.38 3.55
CA GLY A 41 -24.13 16.82 2.26
C GLY A 41 -25.20 15.90 1.70
N ALA A 42 -25.57 16.09 0.43
CA ALA A 42 -26.54 15.26 -0.29
C ALA A 42 -26.15 13.77 -0.36
N TRP A 43 -24.87 13.48 -0.10
CA TRP A 43 -24.28 12.14 -0.08
C TRP A 43 -24.27 11.48 1.31
N GLY A 44 -24.69 12.18 2.37
CA GLY A 44 -24.72 11.68 3.75
C GLY A 44 -23.91 12.54 4.71
N CYS A 45 -23.83 12.07 5.96
CA CYS A 45 -22.99 12.64 7.01
C CYS A 45 -21.91 11.65 7.40
N GLY A 46 -20.71 12.16 7.69
CA GLY A 46 -19.53 11.35 8.00
C GLY A 46 -19.08 11.49 9.44
N PRO A 47 -18.13 10.64 9.86
CA PRO A 47 -17.43 10.83 11.11
C PRO A 47 -16.59 12.12 11.09
N PRO A 48 -16.10 12.59 12.25
CA PRO A 48 -15.20 13.73 12.34
C PRO A 48 -13.95 13.56 11.48
N VAL A 49 -13.49 14.64 10.84
CA VAL A 49 -12.30 14.62 9.96
C VAL A 49 -11.04 14.21 10.72
N SER A 50 -10.91 14.61 11.99
CA SER A 50 -9.81 14.20 12.88
C SER A 50 -9.74 12.67 13.06
N ALA A 51 -10.90 12.00 13.20
CA ALA A 51 -10.97 10.56 13.32
C ALA A 51 -10.56 9.85 12.01
N LEU A 52 -11.07 10.31 10.86
CA LEU A 52 -10.67 9.77 9.55
C LEU A 52 -9.17 9.91 9.31
N LEU A 53 -8.62 11.09 9.63
CA LEU A 53 -7.19 11.36 9.49
C LEU A 53 -6.36 10.43 10.38
N ALA A 54 -6.78 10.25 11.63
CA ALA A 54 -6.13 9.34 12.57
C ALA A 54 -6.13 7.89 12.06
N CYS A 55 -7.27 7.41 11.54
CA CYS A 55 -7.38 6.06 10.98
C CYS A 55 -6.51 5.87 9.73
N HIS A 56 -6.58 6.79 8.76
CA HIS A 56 -5.82 6.67 7.53
C HIS A 56 -4.31 6.80 7.73
N LEU A 57 -3.86 7.71 8.59
CA LEU A 57 -2.44 7.82 8.94
C LEU A 57 -2.00 6.65 9.80
N GLY A 58 -2.84 6.16 10.71
CA GLY A 58 -2.58 4.95 11.49
C GLY A 58 -2.33 3.75 10.58
N TRP A 59 -3.19 3.53 9.58
CA TRP A 59 -2.98 2.49 8.56
C TRP A 59 -1.71 2.71 7.74
N LEU A 60 -1.46 3.94 7.30
CA LEU A 60 -0.27 4.25 6.51
C LEU A 60 1.02 3.95 7.27
N VAL A 61 1.12 4.38 8.54
CA VAL A 61 2.28 4.11 9.40
C VAL A 61 2.39 2.62 9.71
N SER A 62 1.26 1.96 10.01
CA SER A 62 1.21 0.53 10.31
C SER A 62 1.71 -0.33 9.14
N LEU A 63 1.39 0.06 7.90
CA LEU A 63 1.84 -0.64 6.69
C LEU A 63 3.25 -0.21 6.23
N ALA A 64 3.65 1.04 6.45
CA ALA A 64 4.94 1.57 6.02
C ALA A 64 6.13 0.86 6.68
N GLY A 65 6.03 0.54 7.97
CA GLY A 65 7.09 -0.19 8.71
C GLY A 65 7.39 -1.57 8.11
N PRO A 66 6.41 -2.48 8.02
CA PRO A 66 6.56 -3.77 7.35
C PRO A 66 6.98 -3.66 5.89
N ALA A 67 6.43 -2.71 5.13
CA ALA A 67 6.81 -2.49 3.74
C ALA A 67 8.28 -2.08 3.59
N TRP A 68 8.76 -1.19 4.46
CA TRP A 68 10.17 -0.80 4.52
C TRP A 68 11.07 -1.99 4.87
N LEU A 69 10.70 -2.78 5.88
CA LEU A 69 11.46 -3.96 6.29
C LEU A 69 11.49 -5.00 5.17
N ALA A 70 10.36 -5.27 4.54
CA ALA A 70 10.27 -6.14 3.38
C ALA A 70 11.22 -5.67 2.27
N GLY A 71 11.26 -4.37 1.98
CA GLY A 71 12.16 -3.76 1.01
C GLY A 71 13.66 -4.02 1.26
N ARG A 72 14.04 -4.30 2.51
CA ARG A 72 15.41 -4.59 2.94
C ARG A 72 15.73 -6.09 2.95
N VAL A 73 14.75 -6.92 3.28
CA VAL A 73 14.96 -8.35 3.57
C VAL A 73 14.56 -9.25 2.40
N LEU A 74 13.49 -8.90 1.69
CA LEU A 74 12.95 -9.74 0.63
C LEU A 74 13.70 -9.53 -0.70
N PRO A 75 13.84 -10.58 -1.51
CA PRO A 75 14.35 -10.44 -2.86
C PRO A 75 13.39 -9.59 -3.71
N THR A 76 13.96 -8.84 -4.67
CA THR A 76 13.22 -7.90 -5.53
C THR A 76 12.04 -8.53 -6.26
N SER A 77 12.14 -9.80 -6.68
CA SER A 77 11.04 -10.51 -7.35
C SER A 77 9.81 -10.68 -6.45
N TRP A 78 10.03 -11.00 -5.16
CA TRP A 78 8.95 -11.13 -4.18
C TRP A 78 8.33 -9.78 -3.84
N LEU A 79 9.13 -8.72 -3.73
CA LEU A 79 8.61 -7.36 -3.51
C LEU A 79 7.71 -6.90 -4.66
N ILE A 80 8.13 -7.12 -5.90
CA ILE A 80 7.32 -6.79 -7.08
C ILE A 80 6.03 -7.62 -7.09
N ALA A 81 6.10 -8.92 -6.74
CA ALA A 81 4.92 -9.77 -6.68
C ALA A 81 3.92 -9.27 -5.61
N LEU A 82 4.39 -8.99 -4.39
CA LEU A 82 3.56 -8.45 -3.32
C LEU A 82 2.94 -7.11 -3.69
N ALA A 83 3.74 -6.19 -4.25
CA ALA A 83 3.24 -4.88 -4.67
C ALA A 83 2.23 -4.98 -5.83
N ARG A 84 2.42 -5.91 -6.78
CA ARG A 84 1.41 -6.17 -7.83
C ARG A 84 0.12 -6.72 -7.24
N THR A 85 0.20 -7.68 -6.33
CA THR A 85 -0.98 -8.24 -5.66
C THR A 85 -1.72 -7.15 -4.87
N GLY A 86 -1.00 -6.35 -4.09
CA GLY A 86 -1.57 -5.23 -3.34
C GLY A 86 -2.23 -4.20 -4.27
N LEU A 87 -1.60 -3.87 -5.40
CA LEU A 87 -2.17 -2.98 -6.41
C LEU A 87 -3.47 -3.55 -7.01
N ILE A 88 -3.47 -4.82 -7.42
CA ILE A 88 -4.64 -5.50 -8.01
C ILE A 88 -5.79 -5.53 -7.00
N LEU A 89 -5.51 -5.93 -5.75
CA LEU A 89 -6.52 -5.96 -4.69
C LEU A 89 -7.08 -4.56 -4.40
N SER A 90 -6.23 -3.53 -4.39
CA SER A 90 -6.69 -2.16 -4.14
C SER A 90 -7.54 -1.62 -5.28
N VAL A 91 -7.13 -1.83 -6.53
CA VAL A 91 -7.94 -1.46 -7.71
C VAL A 91 -9.26 -2.23 -7.72
N GLY A 92 -9.23 -3.52 -7.41
CA GLY A 92 -10.44 -4.33 -7.24
C GLY A 92 -11.36 -3.79 -6.14
N GLY A 93 -10.81 -3.36 -5.01
CA GLY A 93 -11.54 -2.70 -3.93
C GLY A 93 -12.19 -1.38 -4.36
N LEU A 94 -11.47 -0.52 -5.08
CA LEU A 94 -12.02 0.72 -5.64
C LEU A 94 -13.21 0.44 -6.57
N ILE A 95 -13.05 -0.52 -7.49
CA ILE A 95 -14.12 -0.95 -8.38
C ILE A 95 -15.29 -1.54 -7.57
N GLY A 96 -15.00 -2.33 -6.54
CA GLY A 96 -16.01 -2.91 -5.65
C GLY A 96 -16.88 -1.86 -4.96
N VAL A 97 -16.25 -0.80 -4.43
CA VAL A 97 -16.99 0.33 -3.83
C VAL A 97 -17.83 1.05 -4.89
N ALA A 98 -17.29 1.28 -6.09
CA ALA A 98 -18.05 1.91 -7.18
C ALA A 98 -19.28 1.07 -7.58
N LEU A 99 -19.10 -0.25 -7.68
CA LEU A 99 -20.19 -1.18 -7.99
C LEU A 99 -21.22 -1.24 -6.85
N HIS A 100 -20.78 -1.24 -5.59
CA HIS A 100 -21.68 -1.18 -4.44
C HIS A 100 -22.56 0.08 -4.50
N GLU A 101 -21.96 1.25 -4.72
CA GLU A 101 -22.71 2.50 -4.85
C GLU A 101 -23.67 2.50 -6.04
N ALA A 102 -23.25 1.95 -7.18
CA ALA A 102 -24.09 1.85 -8.38
C ALA A 102 -25.26 0.84 -8.23
N LEU A 103 -25.07 -0.26 -7.51
CA LEU A 103 -26.07 -1.33 -7.41
C LEU A 103 -27.00 -1.17 -6.20
N VAL A 104 -26.49 -0.65 -5.09
CA VAL A 104 -27.22 -0.57 -3.81
C VAL A 104 -27.79 0.83 -3.61
N TRP A 105 -26.94 1.86 -3.70
CA TRP A 105 -27.35 3.22 -3.40
C TRP A 105 -28.11 3.88 -4.56
N TRP A 106 -27.61 3.78 -5.78
CA TRP A 106 -28.17 4.48 -6.94
C TRP A 106 -29.67 4.23 -7.19
N PRO A 107 -30.20 2.99 -7.09
CA PRO A 107 -31.63 2.74 -7.26
C PRO A 107 -32.50 3.43 -6.21
N GLN A 108 -31.96 3.64 -5.00
CA GLN A 108 -32.65 4.26 -3.86
C GLN A 108 -32.47 5.79 -3.83
N ALA A 109 -31.49 6.31 -4.60
CA ALA A 109 -31.19 7.72 -4.68
C ALA A 109 -32.31 8.50 -5.41
N ASN A 110 -32.77 9.59 -4.77
CA ASN A 110 -33.72 10.52 -5.37
C ASN A 110 -33.06 11.34 -6.50
N ASN A 111 -33.87 12.01 -7.33
CA ASN A 111 -33.36 12.76 -8.48
C ASN A 111 -32.41 13.91 -8.10
N TRP A 112 -32.51 14.40 -6.86
CA TRP A 112 -31.68 15.50 -6.36
C TRP A 112 -30.28 15.02 -5.91
N SER A 113 -30.14 13.79 -5.40
CA SER A 113 -28.85 13.27 -4.92
C SER A 113 -28.02 12.61 -6.01
N ARG A 114 -28.63 12.08 -7.08
CA ARG A 114 -27.93 11.39 -8.20
C ARG A 114 -26.79 12.19 -8.85
N PRO A 115 -26.88 13.52 -9.06
CA PRO A 115 -25.76 14.29 -9.60
C PRO A 115 -24.50 14.25 -8.73
N TYR A 116 -24.64 13.97 -7.43
CA TYR A 116 -23.54 13.93 -6.46
C TYR A 116 -22.91 12.53 -6.29
N TRP A 117 -23.18 11.59 -7.20
CA TRP A 117 -22.69 10.21 -7.05
C TRP A 117 -21.18 10.10 -6.94
N LEU A 118 -20.43 10.92 -7.69
CA LEU A 118 -18.96 10.96 -7.58
C LEU A 118 -18.51 11.43 -6.20
N HIS A 119 -19.16 12.47 -5.67
CA HIS A 119 -18.87 12.97 -4.31
C HIS A 119 -19.13 11.88 -3.29
N ARG A 120 -20.25 11.16 -3.43
CA ARG A 120 -20.58 10.03 -2.57
C ARG A 120 -19.56 8.89 -2.68
N TYR A 121 -19.15 8.51 -3.89
CA TYR A 121 -18.14 7.48 -4.09
C TYR A 121 -16.80 7.82 -3.40
N PHE A 122 -16.31 9.05 -3.58
CA PHE A 122 -15.07 9.49 -2.91
C PHE A 122 -15.24 9.63 -1.41
N PHE A 123 -16.42 10.06 -0.97
CA PHE A 123 -16.76 10.14 0.44
C PHE A 123 -16.76 8.75 1.09
N GLU A 124 -17.43 7.77 0.47
CA GLU A 124 -17.45 6.37 0.93
C GLU A 124 -16.03 5.80 1.01
N LEU A 125 -15.19 6.04 0.00
CA LEU A 125 -13.79 5.64 0.02
C LEU A 125 -12.99 6.28 1.16
N ALA A 126 -13.26 7.56 1.47
CA ALA A 126 -12.61 8.27 2.56
C ALA A 126 -13.13 7.83 3.93
N THR A 127 -14.36 7.33 4.03
CA THR A 127 -14.94 6.83 5.29
C THR A 127 -14.72 5.34 5.50
N LEU A 128 -14.28 4.61 4.46
CA LEU A 128 -13.99 3.18 4.53
C LEU A 128 -12.66 2.92 5.26
N VAL A 129 -12.68 3.06 6.58
CA VAL A 129 -11.51 2.91 7.45
C VAL A 129 -11.21 1.45 7.80
N ASP A 130 -12.16 0.53 7.62
CA ASP A 130 -11.99 -0.89 7.93
C ASP A 130 -11.09 -1.61 6.92
N ALA A 131 -10.98 -1.08 5.69
CA ALA A 131 -10.15 -1.63 4.63
C ALA A 131 -9.15 -0.56 4.15
N PRO A 132 -7.83 -0.75 4.31
CA PRO A 132 -6.82 0.25 3.95
C PRO A 132 -6.54 0.32 2.44
N ILE A 133 -7.60 0.36 1.61
CA ILE A 133 -7.52 0.29 0.14
C ILE A 133 -6.60 1.38 -0.40
N LEU A 134 -6.78 2.63 0.06
CA LEU A 134 -5.99 3.77 -0.41
C LEU A 134 -4.52 3.68 0.03
N GLN A 135 -4.26 3.19 1.24
CA GLN A 135 -2.91 3.05 1.79
C GLN A 135 -2.15 1.91 1.11
N VAL A 136 -2.82 0.77 0.88
CA VAL A 136 -2.24 -0.36 0.14
C VAL A 136 -1.98 0.04 -1.31
N LEU A 137 -2.89 0.78 -1.95
CA LEU A 137 -2.70 1.32 -3.29
C LEU A 137 -1.43 2.19 -3.36
N LEU A 138 -1.31 3.16 -2.43
CA LEU A 138 -0.18 4.08 -2.38
C LEU A 138 1.14 3.32 -2.20
N ILE A 139 1.25 2.45 -1.19
CA ILE A 139 2.48 1.69 -0.89
C ILE A 139 2.85 0.76 -2.04
N SER A 140 1.86 0.10 -2.65
CA SER A 140 2.07 -0.80 -3.78
C SER A 140 2.58 -0.04 -5.01
N ALA A 141 1.95 1.10 -5.33
CA ALA A 141 2.36 1.95 -6.44
C ALA A 141 3.78 2.51 -6.23
N THR A 142 4.07 3.07 -5.04
CA THR A 142 5.41 3.59 -4.73
C THR A 142 6.46 2.49 -4.79
N THR A 143 6.16 1.29 -4.28
CA THR A 143 7.08 0.16 -4.35
C THR A 143 7.38 -0.24 -5.79
N LEU A 144 6.37 -0.30 -6.67
CA LEU A 144 6.56 -0.66 -8.08
C LEU A 144 7.32 0.42 -8.87
N ILE A 145 7.15 1.69 -8.53
CA ILE A 145 7.84 2.82 -9.17
C ILE A 145 9.30 2.90 -8.70
N CYS A 146 9.54 2.80 -7.39
CA CYS A 146 10.86 2.97 -6.80
C CYS A 146 11.73 1.73 -6.88
N THR A 147 11.15 0.54 -7.05
CA THR A 147 11.95 -0.69 -7.22
C THR A 147 12.60 -0.68 -8.60
N PRO A 148 13.95 -0.56 -8.69
CA PRO A 148 14.61 -0.53 -9.98
C PRO A 148 14.28 -1.83 -10.73
N ARG A 149 13.74 -1.69 -11.94
CA ARG A 149 13.67 -2.80 -12.89
C ARG A 149 15.10 -3.10 -13.30
N ARG A 150 15.80 -3.91 -12.49
CA ARG A 150 16.98 -4.63 -12.97
C ARG A 150 16.45 -5.60 -14.00
N THR A 151 16.25 -5.09 -15.22
CA THR A 151 15.93 -5.86 -16.40
C THR A 151 16.89 -7.02 -16.39
N LEU A 152 16.33 -8.22 -16.33
CA LEU A 152 17.03 -9.49 -16.45
C LEU A 152 17.68 -9.57 -17.84
N ILE A 153 18.62 -8.67 -18.14
CA ILE A 153 19.70 -8.90 -19.09
C ILE A 153 20.71 -9.76 -18.34
N ARG A 154 20.25 -10.88 -17.77
CA ARG A 154 21.13 -12.02 -17.56
C ARG A 154 21.26 -12.58 -18.96
N ILE A 155 22.17 -11.98 -19.73
CA ILE A 155 22.68 -12.55 -20.98
C ILE A 155 22.98 -13.99 -20.60
N ARG A 156 22.12 -14.89 -21.05
CA ARG A 156 22.34 -16.32 -20.94
C ARG A 156 23.61 -16.51 -21.75
N HIS A 157 24.77 -16.50 -21.10
CA HIS A 157 26.00 -16.84 -21.78
C HIS A 157 25.70 -18.18 -22.43
N PRO A 158 25.74 -18.28 -23.77
CA PRO A 158 25.59 -19.56 -24.41
C PRO A 158 26.67 -20.42 -23.78
N THR A 159 26.26 -21.46 -23.06
CA THR A 159 27.16 -22.50 -22.58
C THR A 159 27.86 -22.97 -23.83
N THR A 160 29.12 -22.54 -23.99
CA THR A 160 29.98 -23.03 -25.06
C THR A 160 29.90 -24.53 -24.99
N ALA A 161 29.38 -25.13 -26.06
CA ALA A 161 29.28 -26.56 -26.22
C ALA A 161 30.62 -27.20 -25.80
N PRO A 162 30.61 -28.36 -25.12
CA PRO A 162 31.85 -29.06 -24.82
C PRO A 162 32.59 -29.25 -26.15
N GLN A 163 33.77 -28.65 -26.26
CA GLN A 163 34.75 -29.05 -27.25
C GLN A 163 34.94 -30.55 -27.02
N MET A 164 34.35 -31.36 -27.89
CA MET A 164 34.69 -32.77 -27.99
C MET A 164 36.16 -32.80 -28.34
N ALA A 165 36.98 -33.00 -27.31
CA ALA A 165 38.38 -33.31 -27.41
C ALA A 165 38.51 -34.56 -28.29
N GLU A 166 38.67 -34.29 -29.58
CA GLU A 166 39.66 -34.85 -30.48
C GLU A 166 40.63 -35.79 -29.76
N ARG A 167 40.18 -37.04 -29.59
CA ARG A 167 40.98 -38.17 -29.13
C ARG A 167 41.90 -38.53 -30.28
N GLN A 168 43.05 -37.87 -30.34
CA GLN A 168 44.10 -38.20 -31.30
C GLN A 168 44.54 -39.65 -31.11
N VAL A 169 44.41 -40.40 -32.20
CA VAL A 169 45.05 -41.67 -32.46
C VAL A 169 46.55 -41.40 -32.59
N GLN A 170 47.36 -41.94 -31.68
CA GLN A 170 48.77 -42.17 -31.93
C GLN A 170 49.03 -43.67 -31.91
N VAL A 171 49.31 -44.14 -33.12
CA VAL A 171 50.01 -45.33 -33.64
C VAL A 171 50.52 -46.34 -32.61
#